data_AF-A0A7W6RSA8-F1
#
_entry.id   AF-A0A7W6RSA8-F1
#
_cell.length_a   1.000
_cell.length_b   1.000
_cell.length_c   1.000
_cell.angle_alpha   90.00
_cell.angle_beta   90.00
_cell.angle_gamma   90.00
#
_symmetry.space_group_name_H-M   'P 1'
#
loop_
_entity.id
_entity.type
_entity.pdbx_description
1 polymer ?
#
loop_
_entity_poly.entity_id
_entity_poly.type
_entity_poly.pdbx_seq_one_letter_code
_entity_poly.pdbx_strand_id
1 'polypeptide(L)'
;MLIASRRQIDKDDLGGGYVENWTTQTFCEHVRKKFPPNSLLICRDHGGPWQHPTEREFSDEKAMKSCLESFKEDIRAGFDLLHIDTSSERSGIAPMDKAVTRLVELYAQCHDFARRLGKTVRFEIGFEDQSADTDYPADFKDKLHDVLRRLTDLKLPLPTFVVAQTGTKVLETENVGAIMSAPLAVRHSIEQLASICSEMGVALKAHNVDYLQAEKISILKRSGVSAINIAPEFGVAETRAFIAVLKELNLDVQLERFLEQAFESSAWKKWMKPNSQASDTDRAIIAGHYVFGTERCRAIKNVAESACHKRGESLDELLQSAVERSIERYVLAFAA
;
A
#
# COMPACT_ATOMS: atom_id res chain seq x y z
N MET A 1 2.54 -7.77 8.27
CA MET A 1 3.09 -6.41 8.08
C MET A 1 1.91 -5.46 8.02
N LEU A 2 1.93 -4.36 8.77
CA LEU A 2 0.98 -3.27 8.62
C LEU A 2 1.68 -2.14 7.87
N ILE A 3 1.14 -1.79 6.70
CA ILE A 3 1.86 -1.03 5.69
C ILE A 3 1.10 0.26 5.43
N ALA A 4 1.79 1.40 5.50
CA ALA A 4 1.21 2.71 5.20
C ALA A 4 1.98 3.40 4.06
N SER A 5 1.25 3.90 3.07
CA SER A 5 1.80 4.85 2.09
C SER A 5 1.93 6.26 2.67
N ARG A 6 2.73 7.11 2.04
CA ARG A 6 2.87 8.52 2.42
C ARG A 6 1.57 9.32 2.34
N ARG A 7 0.57 8.85 1.59
CA ARG A 7 -0.75 9.49 1.53
C ARG A 7 -1.60 9.14 2.75
N GLN A 8 -1.42 7.94 3.29
CA GLN A 8 -2.20 7.44 4.41
C GLN A 8 -1.70 8.01 5.74
N ILE A 9 -0.38 7.91 5.96
CA ILE A 9 0.31 8.33 7.19
C ILE A 9 1.65 8.95 6.78
N ASP A 10 1.97 10.15 7.24
CA ASP A 10 3.25 10.86 7.04
C ASP A 10 3.53 11.77 8.26
N LYS A 11 4.57 12.58 8.19
CA LYS A 11 4.94 13.51 9.26
C LYS A 11 3.97 14.69 9.35
N ASP A 12 3.91 15.31 10.52
CA ASP A 12 2.98 16.39 10.84
C ASP A 12 3.09 17.59 9.87
N ASP A 13 4.32 18.06 9.60
CA ASP A 13 4.53 19.19 8.67
C ASP A 13 4.08 18.91 7.22
N LEU A 14 3.83 17.64 6.86
CA LEU A 14 3.28 17.24 5.57
C LEU A 14 1.76 16.99 5.62
N GLY A 15 1.13 17.19 6.77
CA GLY A 15 -0.31 17.07 6.99
C GLY A 15 -0.77 15.74 7.57
N GLY A 16 0.15 14.86 8.00
CA GLY A 16 -0.16 13.58 8.64
C GLY A 16 -0.72 12.49 7.71
N GLY A 17 -1.54 12.84 6.72
CA GLY A 17 -2.21 11.88 5.82
C GLY A 17 -3.71 11.73 6.14
N TYR A 18 -4.43 10.94 5.33
CA TYR A 18 -5.90 10.87 5.43
C TYR A 18 -6.44 9.82 6.41
N VAL A 19 -5.61 8.91 6.92
CA VAL A 19 -6.07 7.84 7.82
C VAL A 19 -6.12 8.38 9.25
N GLU A 20 -7.35 8.58 9.74
CA GLU A 20 -7.64 9.15 11.06
C GLU A 20 -7.00 10.52 11.36
N ASN A 21 -6.40 11.16 10.35
CA ASN A 21 -5.51 12.32 10.49
C ASN A 21 -4.35 12.04 11.48
N TRP A 22 -3.88 10.80 11.53
CA TRP A 22 -2.74 10.43 12.34
C TRP A 22 -1.44 10.87 11.69
N THR A 23 -0.48 11.28 12.52
CA THR A 23 0.90 11.43 12.11
C THR A 23 1.61 10.08 12.22
N THR A 24 2.80 10.00 11.62
CA THR A 24 3.69 8.83 11.75
C THR A 24 3.90 8.43 13.21
N GLN A 25 4.11 9.41 14.10
CA GLN A 25 4.27 9.16 15.53
C GLN A 25 2.99 8.60 16.15
N THR A 26 1.83 9.25 15.97
CA THR A 26 0.59 8.81 16.62
C THR A 26 0.11 7.46 16.12
N PHE A 27 0.33 7.16 14.83
CA PHE A 27 0.08 5.84 14.25
C PHE A 27 0.94 4.76 14.90
N CYS A 28 2.26 4.97 15.00
CA CYS A 28 3.14 4.01 15.65
C CYS A 28 2.79 3.81 17.13
N GLU A 29 2.55 4.88 17.87
CA GLU A 29 2.14 4.80 19.28
C GLU A 29 0.85 4.01 19.46
N HIS A 30 -0.15 4.25 18.60
CA HIS A 30 -1.41 3.52 18.61
C HIS A 30 -1.21 2.01 18.40
N VAL A 31 -0.43 1.64 17.38
CA VAL A 31 -0.16 0.23 17.06
C VAL A 31 0.64 -0.44 18.18
N ARG A 32 1.73 0.20 18.65
CA ARG A 32 2.61 -0.38 19.68
C ARG A 32 1.94 -0.48 21.06
N LYS A 33 0.92 0.33 21.34
CA LYS A 33 0.09 0.18 22.55
C LYS A 33 -0.81 -1.06 22.50
N LYS A 34 -1.23 -1.47 21.30
CA LYS A 34 -2.16 -2.60 21.10
C LYS A 34 -1.46 -3.94 20.91
N PHE A 35 -0.27 -3.95 20.30
CA PHE A 35 0.41 -5.18 19.91
C PHE A 35 1.76 -5.32 20.62
N PRO A 36 2.14 -6.55 21.06
CA PRO A 36 3.45 -6.81 21.63
C PRO A 36 4.59 -6.37 20.69
N PRO A 37 5.77 -6.02 21.24
CA PRO A 37 6.96 -5.78 20.43
C PRO A 37 7.23 -6.95 19.48
N ASN A 38 7.60 -6.64 18.23
CA ASN A 38 7.94 -7.60 17.17
C ASN A 38 6.80 -8.52 16.67
N SER A 39 5.57 -8.43 17.19
CA SER A 39 4.45 -9.24 16.66
C SER A 39 3.87 -8.68 15.36
N LEU A 40 4.05 -7.38 15.13
CA LEU A 40 3.58 -6.68 13.94
C LEU A 40 4.66 -5.71 13.45
N LEU A 41 5.13 -5.94 12.22
CA LEU A 41 6.04 -5.02 11.55
C LEU A 41 5.26 -3.83 11.00
N ILE A 42 5.72 -2.62 11.28
CA ILE A 42 5.19 -1.36 10.73
C ILE A 42 6.06 -0.97 9.54
N CYS A 43 5.47 -0.80 8.36
CA CYS A 43 6.23 -0.61 7.12
C CYS A 43 5.74 0.62 6.35
N ARG A 44 6.66 1.23 5.59
CA ARG A 44 6.37 2.28 4.62
C ARG A 44 6.21 1.69 3.24
N ASP A 45 5.17 2.10 2.52
CA ASP A 45 4.96 1.79 1.10
C ASP A 45 5.18 3.03 0.22
N HIS A 46 5.76 2.80 -0.96
CA HIS A 46 6.06 3.82 -1.97
C HIS A 46 6.57 5.14 -1.34
N GLY A 47 7.67 5.06 -0.58
CA GLY A 47 8.12 6.17 0.26
C GLY A 47 8.94 7.23 -0.47
N GLY A 48 9.26 7.06 -1.75
CA GLY A 48 10.16 7.96 -2.45
C GLY A 48 9.57 9.34 -2.82
N PRO A 49 10.33 10.13 -3.60
CA PRO A 49 9.94 11.49 -3.99
C PRO A 49 8.74 11.49 -4.95
N TRP A 50 7.92 12.54 -4.90
CA TRP A 50 6.65 12.73 -5.63
C TRP A 50 5.52 11.76 -5.26
N GLN A 51 5.73 10.89 -4.28
CA GLN A 51 4.68 9.98 -3.79
C GLN A 51 3.68 10.69 -2.87
N HIS A 52 4.10 11.78 -2.23
CA HIS A 52 3.24 12.64 -1.43
C HIS A 52 2.53 13.72 -2.28
N PRO A 53 1.22 14.00 -2.06
CA PRO A 53 0.47 14.91 -2.92
C PRO A 53 1.01 16.35 -2.98
N THR A 54 1.67 16.83 -1.93
CA THR A 54 2.26 18.18 -1.88
C THR A 54 3.53 18.33 -2.73
N GLU A 55 4.13 17.22 -3.15
CA GLU A 55 5.41 17.21 -3.88
C GLU A 55 5.23 17.37 -5.38
N ARG A 56 4.00 17.39 -5.90
CA ARG A 56 3.69 17.46 -7.35
C ARG A 56 4.48 18.56 -8.08
N GLU A 57 4.61 19.73 -7.46
CA GLU A 57 5.29 20.88 -8.06
C GLU A 57 6.74 21.07 -7.57
N PHE A 58 7.28 20.12 -6.81
CA PHE A 58 8.62 20.25 -6.26
C PHE A 58 9.70 20.00 -7.33
N SER A 59 10.81 20.72 -7.19
CA SER A 59 12.07 20.38 -7.87
C SER A 59 12.61 19.05 -7.36
N ASP A 60 13.53 18.46 -8.11
CA ASP A 60 14.19 17.21 -7.75
C ASP A 60 14.80 17.24 -6.34
N GLU A 61 15.65 18.24 -6.07
CA GLU A 61 16.27 18.44 -4.76
C GLU A 61 15.23 18.58 -3.64
N LYS A 62 14.17 19.35 -3.88
CA LYS A 62 13.13 19.59 -2.88
C LYS A 62 12.30 18.33 -2.60
N ALA A 63 11.99 17.54 -3.63
CA ALA A 63 11.26 16.29 -3.50
C ALA A 63 12.10 15.22 -2.78
N MET A 64 13.39 15.08 -3.13
CA MET A 64 14.33 14.19 -2.46
C MET A 64 14.49 14.55 -0.98
N LYS A 65 14.64 15.83 -0.66
CA LYS A 65 14.72 16.31 0.72
C LYS A 65 13.42 16.06 1.51
N SER A 66 12.28 16.34 0.91
CA SER A 66 10.96 16.11 1.53
C SER A 66 10.74 14.63 1.87
N CYS A 67 11.01 13.76 0.89
CA CYS A 67 11.02 12.31 1.03
C CYS A 67 11.96 11.84 2.15
N LEU A 68 13.21 12.32 2.18
CA LEU A 68 14.17 11.94 3.21
C LEU A 68 13.69 12.32 4.62
N GLU A 69 13.11 13.51 4.78
CA GLU A 69 12.58 13.94 6.09
C GLU A 69 11.38 13.11 6.54
N SER A 70 10.54 12.64 5.61
CA SER A 70 9.48 11.66 5.87
C SER A 70 10.07 10.33 6.38
N PHE A 71 11.05 9.76 5.67
CA PHE A 71 11.72 8.53 6.12
C PHE A 71 12.44 8.66 7.45
N LYS A 72 13.07 9.81 7.73
CA LYS A 72 13.68 10.05 9.04
C LYS A 72 12.64 10.02 10.15
N GLU A 73 11.43 10.51 9.89
CA GLU A 73 10.34 10.44 10.86
C GLU A 73 9.85 9.00 11.06
N ASP A 74 9.70 8.23 9.98
CA ASP A 74 9.40 6.79 10.06
C ASP A 74 10.43 6.06 10.94
N ILE A 75 11.72 6.32 10.73
CA ILE A 75 12.81 5.72 11.52
C ILE A 75 12.73 6.16 12.99
N ARG A 76 12.45 7.43 13.27
CA ARG A 76 12.28 7.93 14.66
C ARG A 76 11.10 7.26 15.35
N ALA A 77 9.96 7.14 14.66
CA ALA A 77 8.74 6.51 15.18
C ALA A 77 8.86 4.98 15.31
N GLY A 78 9.84 4.37 14.64
CA GLY A 78 10.14 2.94 14.77
C GLY A 78 9.44 2.07 13.73
N PHE A 79 9.38 2.56 12.50
CA PHE A 79 9.11 1.72 11.32
C PHE A 79 10.21 0.66 11.18
N ASP A 80 9.78 -0.56 10.85
CA ASP A 80 10.62 -1.74 10.75
C ASP A 80 11.17 -1.96 9.33
N LEU A 81 10.46 -1.45 8.32
CA LEU A 81 10.82 -1.59 6.91
C LEU A 81 10.42 -0.36 6.09
N LEU A 82 11.31 0.09 5.20
CA LEU A 82 11.07 1.21 4.29
C LEU A 82 11.11 0.77 2.83
N HIS A 83 10.01 0.97 2.10
CA HIS A 83 9.98 0.83 0.64
C HIS A 83 10.52 2.10 -0.03
N ILE A 84 11.75 2.04 -0.55
CA ILE A 84 12.39 3.11 -1.31
C ILE A 84 12.02 2.97 -2.79
N ASP A 85 11.05 3.77 -3.23
CA ASP A 85 10.58 3.80 -4.62
C ASP A 85 10.81 5.17 -5.25
N THR A 86 11.81 5.26 -6.12
CA THR A 86 12.23 6.50 -6.80
C THR A 86 11.86 6.51 -8.28
N SER A 87 10.91 5.67 -8.70
CA SER A 87 10.46 5.58 -10.09
C SER A 87 9.70 6.82 -10.55
N SER A 88 9.14 7.61 -9.61
CA SER A 88 8.35 8.80 -9.93
C SER A 88 9.18 10.06 -10.12
N GLU A 89 8.70 10.96 -10.98
CA GLU A 89 9.12 12.36 -11.08
C GLU A 89 7.97 13.29 -11.46
N ARG A 90 8.20 14.60 -11.44
CA ARG A 90 7.18 15.63 -11.72
C ARG A 90 6.40 15.37 -13.03
N SER A 91 7.08 14.89 -14.06
CA SER A 91 6.52 14.65 -15.41
C SER A 91 6.12 13.20 -15.69
N GLY A 92 6.07 12.33 -14.68
CA GLY A 92 5.73 10.92 -14.85
C GLY A 92 6.79 10.00 -14.27
N ILE A 93 7.36 9.13 -15.11
CA ILE A 93 8.30 8.09 -14.68
C ILE A 93 9.73 8.56 -14.97
N ALA A 94 10.58 8.45 -13.96
CA ALA A 94 11.97 8.83 -14.04
C ALA A 94 12.76 7.87 -14.95
N PRO A 95 13.76 8.35 -15.72
CA PRO A 95 14.71 7.49 -16.39
C PRO A 95 15.40 6.54 -15.40
N MET A 96 15.61 5.28 -15.80
CA MET A 96 16.09 4.21 -14.91
C MET A 96 17.35 4.60 -14.13
N ASP A 97 18.40 5.09 -14.80
CA ASP A 97 19.66 5.43 -14.13
C ASP A 97 19.50 6.54 -13.07
N LYS A 98 18.59 7.49 -13.33
CA LYS A 98 18.24 8.55 -12.38
C LYS A 98 17.48 7.97 -11.19
N ALA A 99 16.51 7.08 -11.44
CA ALA A 99 15.78 6.39 -10.37
C ALA A 99 16.74 5.57 -9.49
N VAL A 100 17.62 4.77 -10.08
CA VAL A 100 18.64 3.97 -9.35
C VAL A 100 19.56 4.87 -8.53
N THR A 101 20.03 5.98 -9.10
CA THR A 101 20.91 6.92 -8.40
C THR A 101 20.23 7.50 -7.16
N ARG A 102 19.00 8.00 -7.31
CA ARG A 102 18.18 8.51 -6.18
C ARG A 102 17.90 7.42 -5.15
N LEU A 103 17.63 6.19 -5.58
CA LEU A 103 17.33 5.06 -4.71
C LEU A 103 18.53 4.77 -3.81
N VAL A 104 19.71 4.59 -4.40
CA VAL A 104 20.94 4.29 -3.67
C VAL A 104 21.29 5.42 -2.71
N GLU A 105 21.11 6.67 -3.12
CA GLU A 105 21.31 7.84 -2.26
C GLU A 105 20.38 7.84 -1.04
N LEU A 106 19.06 7.70 -1.25
CA LEU A 106 18.08 7.67 -0.15
C LEU A 106 18.30 6.46 0.77
N TYR A 107 18.60 5.30 0.19
CA TYR A 107 18.89 4.08 0.93
C TYR A 107 20.07 4.28 1.89
N ALA A 108 21.18 4.83 1.39
CA ALA A 108 22.37 5.12 2.18
C ALA A 108 22.05 6.11 3.31
N GLN A 109 21.39 7.22 2.98
CA GLN A 109 21.05 8.26 3.96
C GLN A 109 20.11 7.75 5.06
N CYS A 110 19.12 6.91 4.70
CA CYS A 110 18.22 6.26 5.66
C CYS A 110 18.97 5.28 6.56
N HIS A 111 19.84 4.45 5.98
CA HIS A 111 20.66 3.48 6.72
C HIS A 111 21.57 4.18 7.74
N ASP A 112 22.28 5.23 7.31
CA ASP A 112 23.18 6.00 8.17
C ASP A 112 22.42 6.75 9.27
N PHE A 113 21.23 7.28 8.96
CA PHE A 113 20.38 7.91 9.95
C PHE A 113 19.88 6.91 10.99
N ALA A 114 19.39 5.74 10.58
CA ALA A 114 18.96 4.68 11.51
C ALA A 114 20.11 4.23 12.41
N ARG A 115 21.30 4.01 11.86
CA ARG A 115 22.50 3.62 12.62
C ARG A 115 22.89 4.66 13.66
N ARG A 116 22.85 5.95 13.33
CA ARG A 116 23.14 7.04 14.28
C ARG A 116 22.15 7.07 15.45
N LEU A 117 20.93 6.59 15.26
CA LEU A 117 19.94 6.46 16.33
C LEU A 117 20.00 5.11 17.06
N GLY A 118 20.97 4.24 16.74
CA GLY A 118 21.04 2.89 17.31
C GLY A 118 19.89 1.97 16.87
N LYS A 119 19.24 2.30 15.74
CA LYS A 119 18.13 1.52 15.18
C LYS A 119 18.58 0.69 13.99
N THR A 120 17.85 -0.39 13.73
CA THR A 120 17.95 -1.18 12.50
C THR A 120 16.65 -1.05 11.74
N VAL A 121 16.75 -0.87 10.42
CA VAL A 121 15.60 -0.80 9.51
C VAL A 121 15.86 -1.71 8.33
N ARG A 122 14.83 -2.42 7.88
CA ARG A 122 14.86 -3.21 6.65
C ARG A 122 14.46 -2.35 5.47
N PHE A 123 14.82 -2.80 4.27
CA PHE A 123 14.47 -2.08 3.06
C PHE A 123 13.72 -2.96 2.08
N GLU A 124 12.87 -2.30 1.31
CA GLU A 124 12.23 -2.82 0.13
C GLU A 124 12.52 -1.84 -1.00
N ILE A 125 12.72 -2.35 -2.21
CA ILE A 125 12.96 -1.53 -3.39
C ILE A 125 12.01 -1.92 -4.50
N GLY A 126 11.65 -0.95 -5.34
CA GLY A 126 10.79 -1.16 -6.49
C GLY A 126 11.25 -0.31 -7.67
N PHE A 127 10.85 -0.74 -8.88
CA PHE A 127 11.17 -0.07 -10.14
C PHE A 127 9.91 0.23 -10.96
N GLU A 128 8.75 0.26 -10.32
CA GLU A 128 7.46 0.04 -10.98
C GLU A 128 6.95 1.22 -11.82
N ASP A 129 6.45 0.88 -13.01
CA ASP A 129 5.39 1.58 -13.77
C ASP A 129 4.14 0.70 -13.71
N GLN A 130 3.06 1.03 -12.99
CA GLN A 130 1.94 0.13 -12.64
C GLN A 130 1.19 -0.51 -13.87
N SER A 131 1.78 -1.56 -14.45
CA SER A 131 1.32 -2.32 -15.61
C SER A 131 0.42 -3.49 -15.21
N ALA A 132 -0.32 -4.01 -16.18
CA ALA A 132 -1.12 -5.22 -16.02
C ALA A 132 -0.31 -6.52 -16.24
N ASP A 133 0.84 -6.41 -16.89
CA ASP A 133 1.71 -7.54 -17.27
C ASP A 133 2.78 -7.84 -16.21
N THR A 134 3.59 -8.87 -16.46
CA THR A 134 4.78 -9.15 -15.66
C THR A 134 5.99 -8.39 -16.18
N ASP A 135 6.95 -8.11 -15.29
CA ASP A 135 8.26 -7.64 -15.72
C ASP A 135 8.92 -8.67 -16.64
N TYR A 136 9.72 -8.19 -17.61
CA TYR A 136 10.55 -9.07 -18.42
C TYR A 136 11.75 -9.55 -17.59
N PRO A 137 11.94 -10.86 -17.38
CA PRO A 137 12.93 -11.33 -16.41
C PRO A 137 14.38 -10.94 -16.70
N ALA A 138 14.77 -10.81 -17.97
CA ALA A 138 16.12 -10.36 -18.32
C ALA A 138 16.36 -8.89 -17.92
N ASP A 139 15.42 -8.01 -18.27
CA ASP A 139 15.51 -6.59 -17.91
C ASP A 139 15.47 -6.40 -16.39
N PHE A 140 14.61 -7.16 -15.70
CA PHE A 140 14.53 -7.16 -14.24
C PHE A 140 15.87 -7.59 -13.61
N LYS A 141 16.49 -8.66 -14.13
CA LYS A 141 17.78 -9.17 -13.64
C LYS A 141 18.88 -8.11 -13.75
N ASP A 142 18.99 -7.46 -14.89
CA ASP A 142 20.04 -6.46 -15.12
C ASP A 142 19.87 -5.24 -14.21
N LYS A 143 18.62 -4.76 -14.04
CA LYS A 143 18.26 -3.68 -13.13
C LYS A 143 18.59 -4.03 -11.67
N LEU A 144 18.15 -5.21 -11.23
CA LEU A 144 18.37 -5.66 -9.86
C LEU A 144 19.88 -5.82 -9.60
N HIS A 145 20.61 -6.45 -10.52
CA HIS A 145 22.06 -6.62 -10.39
C HIS A 145 22.79 -5.27 -10.24
N ASP A 146 22.44 -4.26 -11.05
CA ASP A 146 23.05 -2.94 -10.94
C ASP A 146 22.82 -2.31 -9.55
N VAL A 147 21.59 -2.34 -9.05
CA VAL A 147 21.26 -1.77 -7.72
C VAL A 147 21.98 -2.53 -6.61
N LEU A 148 21.91 -3.86 -6.59
CA LEU A 148 22.53 -4.66 -5.53
C LEU A 148 24.06 -4.52 -5.52
N ARG A 149 24.69 -4.41 -6.70
CA ARG A 149 26.11 -4.09 -6.82
C ARG A 149 26.43 -2.74 -6.20
N ARG A 150 25.70 -1.67 -6.57
CA ARG A 150 25.91 -0.31 -6.01
C ARG A 150 25.73 -0.28 -4.49
N LEU A 151 24.74 -1.00 -3.95
CA LEU A 151 24.54 -1.13 -2.50
C LEU A 151 25.71 -1.87 -1.83
N THR A 152 26.20 -2.95 -2.45
CA THR A 152 27.33 -3.74 -1.94
C THR A 152 28.63 -2.94 -1.95
N ASP A 153 28.89 -2.17 -3.01
CA ASP A 153 30.07 -1.29 -3.12
C ASP A 153 30.09 -0.24 -2.00
N LEU A 154 28.91 0.23 -1.59
CA LEU A 154 28.71 1.14 -0.45
C LEU A 154 28.65 0.44 0.91
N LYS A 155 28.81 -0.89 0.95
CA LYS A 155 28.71 -1.73 2.17
C LYS A 155 27.36 -1.58 2.89
N LEU A 156 26.30 -1.33 2.13
CA LEU A 156 24.93 -1.27 2.63
C LEU A 156 24.33 -2.69 2.69
N PRO A 157 23.39 -2.95 3.62
CA PRO A 157 22.68 -4.22 3.63
C PRO A 157 21.85 -4.38 2.35
N LEU A 158 21.67 -5.61 1.89
CA LEU A 158 20.74 -5.90 0.80
C LEU A 158 19.29 -5.65 1.24
N PRO A 159 18.39 -5.24 0.33
CA PRO A 159 16.98 -5.10 0.64
C PRO A 159 16.38 -6.48 0.99
N THR A 160 15.40 -6.48 1.90
CA THR A 160 14.65 -7.69 2.23
C THR A 160 13.73 -8.08 1.07
N PHE A 161 13.04 -7.11 0.50
CA PHE A 161 12.11 -7.33 -0.61
C PHE A 161 12.49 -6.52 -1.84
N VAL A 162 12.20 -7.10 -3.00
CA VAL A 162 12.18 -6.40 -4.29
C VAL A 162 10.80 -6.56 -4.87
N VAL A 163 10.20 -5.44 -5.26
CA VAL A 163 8.91 -5.40 -5.92
C VAL A 163 9.13 -5.52 -7.43
N ALA A 164 8.40 -6.45 -8.06
CA ALA A 164 8.34 -6.62 -9.50
C ALA A 164 6.88 -6.78 -9.93
N GLN A 165 6.60 -6.54 -11.20
CA GLN A 165 5.26 -6.75 -11.71
C GLN A 165 4.98 -8.24 -11.85
N THR A 166 3.95 -8.70 -11.15
CA THR A 166 3.54 -10.11 -11.11
C THR A 166 2.25 -10.37 -11.87
N GLY A 167 1.92 -9.53 -12.86
CA GLY A 167 0.70 -9.65 -13.65
C GLY A 167 -0.57 -9.37 -12.84
N THR A 168 -0.48 -8.50 -11.84
CA THR A 168 -1.57 -8.12 -10.94
C THR A 168 -1.86 -6.62 -11.05
N LYS A 169 -3.13 -6.26 -11.25
CA LYS A 169 -3.54 -4.86 -11.37
C LYS A 169 -4.98 -4.70 -10.92
N VAL A 170 -5.27 -3.64 -10.18
CA VAL A 170 -6.60 -3.39 -9.64
C VAL A 170 -7.24 -2.22 -10.36
N LEU A 171 -8.44 -2.43 -10.89
CA LEU A 171 -9.33 -1.37 -11.33
C LEU A 171 -10.73 -1.67 -10.77
N GLU A 172 -11.40 -0.62 -10.30
CA GLU A 172 -12.70 -0.67 -9.64
C GLU A 172 -12.67 -1.62 -8.44
N THR A 173 -13.34 -2.76 -8.53
CA THR A 173 -13.37 -3.80 -7.48
C THR A 173 -13.00 -5.17 -8.02
N GLU A 174 -12.08 -5.21 -8.97
CA GLU A 174 -11.57 -6.44 -9.56
C GLU A 174 -10.06 -6.35 -9.84
N ASN A 175 -9.44 -7.54 -9.99
CA ASN A 175 -8.12 -7.64 -10.57
C ASN A 175 -8.26 -7.75 -12.10
N VAL A 176 -7.57 -6.89 -12.84
CA VAL A 176 -7.50 -6.87 -14.31
C VAL A 176 -6.12 -7.25 -14.84
N GLY A 177 -5.23 -7.74 -13.96
CA GLY A 177 -3.88 -8.14 -14.34
C GLY A 177 -3.86 -9.39 -15.21
N ALA A 178 -2.76 -9.59 -15.93
CA ALA A 178 -2.54 -10.74 -16.81
C ALA A 178 -2.70 -12.11 -16.11
N ILE A 179 -2.58 -12.17 -14.77
CA ILE A 179 -2.83 -13.39 -13.99
C ILE A 179 -4.26 -13.91 -14.18
N MET A 180 -5.20 -13.01 -14.52
CA MET A 180 -6.60 -13.36 -14.77
C MET A 180 -6.77 -14.03 -16.12
N SER A 181 -6.16 -13.50 -17.18
CA SER A 181 -6.32 -13.95 -18.56
C SER A 181 -5.32 -15.03 -19.00
N ALA A 182 -4.09 -15.00 -18.49
CA ALA A 182 -2.98 -15.86 -18.91
C ALA A 182 -2.18 -16.45 -17.72
N PRO A 183 -2.83 -17.17 -16.78
CA PRO A 183 -2.19 -17.62 -15.53
C PRO A 183 -0.95 -18.49 -15.71
N LEU A 184 -0.88 -19.33 -16.77
CA LEU A 184 0.26 -20.21 -17.01
C LEU A 184 1.51 -19.42 -17.45
N ALA A 185 1.34 -18.44 -18.35
CA ALA A 185 2.43 -17.58 -18.80
C ALA A 185 2.93 -16.69 -17.65
N VAL A 186 1.99 -16.10 -16.90
CA VAL A 186 2.32 -15.31 -15.71
C VAL A 186 3.06 -16.14 -14.67
N ARG A 187 2.60 -17.35 -14.37
CA ARG A 187 3.30 -18.28 -13.47
C ARG A 187 4.77 -18.47 -13.88
N HIS A 188 5.01 -18.79 -15.16
CA HIS A 188 6.37 -19.03 -15.65
C HIS A 188 7.27 -17.80 -15.49
N SER A 189 6.74 -16.61 -15.78
CA SER A 189 7.46 -15.35 -15.60
C SER A 189 7.78 -15.09 -14.12
N ILE A 190 6.82 -15.28 -13.21
CA ILE A 190 7.03 -15.11 -11.77
C ILE A 190 8.06 -16.11 -11.23
N GLU A 191 8.03 -17.37 -11.67
CA GLU A 191 9.05 -18.37 -11.29
C GLU A 191 10.47 -17.91 -11.67
N GLN A 192 10.64 -17.29 -12.85
CA GLN A 192 11.92 -16.72 -13.26
C GLN A 192 12.32 -15.51 -12.41
N LEU A 193 11.40 -14.56 -12.18
CA LEU A 193 11.64 -13.39 -11.32
C LEU A 193 12.02 -13.81 -9.89
N ALA A 194 11.34 -14.79 -9.33
CA ALA A 194 11.62 -15.32 -8.00
C ALA A 194 12.97 -16.04 -7.95
N SER A 195 13.34 -16.81 -8.99
CA SER A 195 14.66 -17.43 -9.09
C SER A 195 15.77 -16.38 -9.11
N ILE A 196 15.61 -15.33 -9.92
CA ILE A 196 16.56 -14.21 -10.00
C ILE A 196 16.73 -13.56 -8.62
N CYS A 197 15.63 -13.24 -7.93
CA CYS A 197 15.67 -12.66 -6.59
C CYS A 197 16.40 -13.60 -5.61
N SER A 198 16.05 -14.88 -5.60
CA SER A 198 16.63 -15.88 -4.70
C SER A 198 18.13 -16.08 -4.94
N GLU A 199 18.57 -16.14 -6.19
CA GLU A 199 19.98 -16.24 -6.59
C GLU A 199 20.79 -15.02 -6.11
N MET A 200 20.14 -13.85 -6.03
CA MET A 200 20.74 -12.60 -5.57
C MET A 200 20.54 -12.32 -4.07
N GLY A 201 19.94 -13.26 -3.32
CA GLY A 201 19.78 -13.16 -1.87
C GLY A 201 18.69 -12.19 -1.39
N VAL A 202 17.70 -11.87 -2.24
CA VAL A 202 16.57 -10.99 -1.93
C VAL A 202 15.24 -11.70 -2.20
N ALA A 203 14.14 -11.21 -1.62
CA ALA A 203 12.83 -11.86 -1.76
C ALA A 203 11.89 -11.09 -2.70
N LEU A 204 11.19 -11.81 -3.58
CA LEU A 204 10.20 -11.20 -4.48
C LEU A 204 8.91 -10.84 -3.73
N LYS A 205 8.39 -9.64 -3.98
CA LYS A 205 7.11 -9.17 -3.44
C LYS A 205 6.18 -8.71 -4.56
N ALA A 206 4.89 -9.05 -4.44
CA ALA A 206 3.86 -8.67 -5.39
C ALA A 206 2.95 -7.57 -4.82
N HIS A 207 2.60 -6.61 -5.66
CA HIS A 207 1.62 -5.56 -5.36
C HIS A 207 0.26 -5.86 -6.01
N ASN A 208 -0.78 -5.13 -5.61
CA ASN A 208 -2.11 -5.15 -6.23
C ASN A 208 -2.75 -6.55 -6.27
N VAL A 209 -2.59 -7.33 -5.21
CA VAL A 209 -3.10 -8.72 -5.12
C VAL A 209 -4.58 -8.76 -4.73
N ASP A 210 -5.20 -7.60 -4.52
CA ASP A 210 -6.62 -7.42 -4.24
C ASP A 210 -7.52 -8.15 -5.24
N TYR A 211 -8.67 -8.60 -4.73
CA TYR A 211 -9.75 -9.29 -5.43
C TYR A 211 -9.38 -10.62 -6.10
N LEU A 212 -8.17 -11.14 -5.89
CA LEU A 212 -7.81 -12.47 -6.38
C LEU A 212 -8.51 -13.58 -5.58
N GLN A 213 -8.91 -14.62 -6.32
CA GLN A 213 -9.39 -15.88 -5.76
C GLN A 213 -8.22 -16.72 -5.21
N ALA A 214 -8.52 -17.66 -4.31
CA ALA A 214 -7.52 -18.48 -3.61
C ALA A 214 -6.58 -19.22 -4.58
N GLU A 215 -7.10 -19.70 -5.71
CA GLU A 215 -6.34 -20.41 -6.74
C GLU A 215 -5.24 -19.52 -7.34
N LYS A 216 -5.56 -18.23 -7.60
CA LYS A 216 -4.59 -17.27 -8.17
C LYS A 216 -3.58 -16.79 -7.13
N ILE A 217 -4.00 -16.64 -5.87
CA ILE A 217 -3.09 -16.36 -4.75
C ILE A 217 -2.08 -17.51 -4.58
N SER A 218 -2.56 -18.75 -4.70
CA SER A 218 -1.70 -19.94 -4.62
C SER A 218 -0.70 -20.02 -5.79
N ILE A 219 -1.05 -19.51 -6.99
CA ILE A 219 -0.09 -19.36 -8.08
C ILE A 219 1.06 -18.45 -7.65
N LEU A 220 0.78 -17.24 -7.14
CA LEU A 220 1.83 -16.32 -6.67
C LEU A 220 2.75 -17.00 -5.64
N LYS A 221 2.15 -17.63 -4.63
CA LYS A 221 2.89 -18.30 -3.54
C LYS A 221 3.79 -19.42 -4.07
N ARG A 222 3.24 -20.34 -4.87
CA ARG A 222 3.97 -21.50 -5.42
C ARG A 222 5.04 -21.11 -6.45
N SER A 223 4.91 -19.93 -7.04
CA SER A 223 5.88 -19.39 -7.99
C SER A 223 7.05 -18.68 -7.30
N GLY A 224 7.07 -18.63 -5.96
CA GLY A 224 8.18 -18.07 -5.18
C GLY A 224 7.98 -16.63 -4.69
N VAL A 225 6.78 -16.05 -4.85
CA VAL A 225 6.45 -14.76 -4.22
C VAL A 225 6.46 -14.93 -2.71
N SER A 226 7.24 -14.09 -2.03
CA SER A 226 7.48 -14.16 -0.60
C SER A 226 6.55 -13.26 0.22
N ALA A 227 6.04 -12.19 -0.37
CA ALA A 227 5.08 -11.29 0.24
C ALA A 227 4.11 -10.70 -0.79
N ILE A 228 2.90 -10.35 -0.33
CA ILE A 228 1.84 -9.76 -1.16
C ILE A 228 1.25 -8.53 -0.46
N ASN A 229 0.98 -7.47 -1.20
CA ASN A 229 0.23 -6.31 -0.72
C ASN A 229 -1.25 -6.40 -1.15
N ILE A 230 -2.13 -6.11 -0.20
CA ILE A 230 -3.57 -5.96 -0.37
C ILE A 230 -3.97 -4.70 0.41
N ALA A 231 -4.75 -3.81 -0.19
CA ALA A 231 -5.17 -2.58 0.47
C ALA A 231 -6.56 -2.09 0.05
N PRO A 232 -6.81 -1.68 -1.21
CA PRO A 232 -8.10 -1.11 -1.59
C PRO A 232 -9.28 -2.05 -1.34
N GLU A 233 -9.11 -3.37 -1.45
CA GLU A 233 -10.20 -4.32 -1.15
C GLU A 233 -10.67 -4.22 0.30
N PHE A 234 -9.75 -4.10 1.26
CA PHE A 234 -10.12 -4.04 2.67
C PHE A 234 -10.88 -2.75 3.00
N GLY A 235 -10.47 -1.62 2.41
CA GLY A 235 -11.21 -0.36 2.54
C GLY A 235 -12.60 -0.42 1.87
N VAL A 236 -12.73 -1.11 0.74
CA VAL A 236 -14.03 -1.34 0.09
C VAL A 236 -14.91 -2.28 0.90
N ALA A 237 -14.35 -3.33 1.51
CA ALA A 237 -15.07 -4.24 2.39
C ALA A 237 -15.65 -3.49 3.61
N GLU A 238 -14.85 -2.63 4.25
CA GLU A 238 -15.29 -1.75 5.34
C GLU A 238 -16.39 -0.79 4.88
N THR A 239 -16.23 -0.17 3.71
CA THR A 239 -17.22 0.74 3.12
C THR A 239 -18.56 0.03 2.88
N ARG A 240 -18.54 -1.18 2.30
CA ARG A 240 -19.74 -1.98 2.05
C ARG A 240 -20.43 -2.39 3.35
N ALA A 241 -19.65 -2.77 4.37
CA ALA A 241 -20.18 -3.10 5.68
C ALA A 241 -20.87 -1.90 6.33
N PHE A 242 -20.25 -0.71 6.25
CA PHE A 242 -20.86 0.50 6.79
C PHE A 242 -22.17 0.86 6.11
N ILE A 243 -22.21 0.78 4.77
CA ILE A 243 -23.45 0.98 4.00
C ILE A 243 -24.53 -0.02 4.40
N ALA A 244 -24.17 -1.30 4.60
CA ALA A 244 -25.12 -2.32 5.01
C ALA A 244 -25.72 -2.01 6.39
N VAL A 245 -24.89 -1.60 7.36
CA VAL A 245 -25.34 -1.20 8.71
C VAL A 245 -26.30 0.00 8.62
N LEU A 246 -25.96 1.04 7.84
CA LEU A 246 -26.84 2.20 7.67
C LEU A 246 -28.21 1.82 7.10
N LYS A 247 -28.25 0.89 6.13
CA LYS A 247 -29.51 0.37 5.56
C LYS A 247 -30.32 -0.43 6.59
N GLU A 248 -29.68 -1.34 7.32
CA GLU A 248 -30.35 -2.19 8.31
C GLU A 248 -30.94 -1.39 9.49
N LEU A 249 -30.31 -0.27 9.82
CA LEU A 249 -30.77 0.65 10.85
C LEU A 249 -31.79 1.68 10.33
N ASN A 250 -32.13 1.65 9.04
CA ASN A 250 -32.98 2.65 8.36
C ASN A 250 -32.47 4.09 8.52
N LEU A 251 -31.16 4.28 8.41
CA LEU A 251 -30.48 5.59 8.51
C LEU A 251 -30.27 6.20 7.11
N ASP A 252 -31.36 6.41 6.38
CA ASP A 252 -31.30 6.81 4.95
C ASP A 252 -30.60 8.16 4.73
N VAL A 253 -30.84 9.15 5.62
CA VAL A 253 -30.20 10.48 5.54
C VAL A 253 -28.68 10.37 5.72
N GLN A 254 -28.24 9.51 6.64
CA GLN A 254 -26.83 9.25 6.91
C GLN A 254 -26.17 8.54 5.73
N LEU A 255 -26.87 7.55 5.17
CA LEU A 255 -26.43 6.81 3.98
C LEU A 255 -26.22 7.75 2.80
N GLU A 256 -27.22 8.58 2.47
CA GLU A 256 -27.14 9.54 1.36
C GLU A 256 -25.96 10.50 1.55
N ARG A 257 -25.82 11.09 2.74
CA ARG A 257 -24.72 12.01 3.06
C ARG A 257 -23.35 11.35 2.99
N PHE A 258 -23.24 10.08 3.41
CA PHE A 258 -21.99 9.34 3.31
C PHE A 258 -21.61 9.06 1.86
N LEU A 259 -22.56 8.58 1.05
CA LEU A 259 -22.34 8.29 -0.37
C LEU A 259 -21.98 9.54 -1.16
N GLU A 260 -22.70 10.64 -0.94
CA GLU A 260 -22.41 11.95 -1.55
C GLU A 260 -20.98 12.39 -1.22
N GLN A 261 -20.61 12.41 0.05
CA GLN A 261 -19.28 12.82 0.48
C GLN A 261 -18.17 11.92 -0.09
N ALA A 262 -18.38 10.60 -0.12
CA ALA A 262 -17.43 9.65 -0.68
C ALA A 262 -17.25 9.87 -2.19
N PHE A 263 -18.35 10.11 -2.92
CA PHE A 263 -18.31 10.44 -4.35
C PHE A 263 -17.58 11.76 -4.63
N GLU A 264 -17.91 12.82 -3.89
CA GLU A 264 -17.31 14.16 -4.05
C GLU A 264 -15.81 14.17 -3.80
N SER A 265 -15.30 13.27 -2.94
CA SER A 265 -13.86 13.13 -2.66
C SER A 265 -13.01 12.90 -3.92
N SER A 266 -13.60 12.41 -5.01
CA SER A 266 -12.91 12.05 -6.25
C SER A 266 -11.79 11.00 -6.09
N ALA A 267 -11.65 10.37 -4.91
CA ALA A 267 -10.59 9.40 -4.65
C ALA A 267 -10.75 8.12 -5.50
N TRP A 268 -11.96 7.86 -6.00
CA TRP A 268 -12.28 6.78 -6.93
C TRP A 268 -11.66 6.95 -8.33
N LYS A 269 -11.30 8.16 -8.77
CA LYS A 269 -10.91 8.45 -10.16
C LYS A 269 -9.76 7.58 -10.66
N LYS A 270 -8.71 7.40 -9.84
CA LYS A 270 -7.52 6.61 -10.22
C LYS A 270 -7.79 5.11 -10.37
N TRP A 271 -8.90 4.63 -9.81
CA TRP A 271 -9.27 3.22 -9.82
C TRP A 271 -10.18 2.88 -11.01
N MET A 272 -10.72 3.86 -11.74
CA MET A 272 -11.73 3.57 -12.75
C MET A 272 -11.13 2.94 -14.00
N LYS A 273 -11.87 1.99 -14.57
CA LYS A 273 -11.56 1.48 -15.91
C LYS A 273 -11.78 2.57 -16.97
N PRO A 274 -11.05 2.52 -18.09
CA PRO A 274 -11.44 3.26 -19.28
C PRO A 274 -12.88 2.91 -19.67
N ASN A 275 -13.69 3.92 -19.99
CA ASN A 275 -15.11 3.75 -20.35
C ASN A 275 -15.96 3.00 -19.30
N SER A 276 -15.60 3.15 -18.02
CA SER A 276 -16.33 2.56 -16.89
C SER A 276 -17.83 2.85 -16.95
N GLN A 277 -18.62 1.81 -16.66
CA GLN A 277 -20.08 1.89 -16.50
C GLN A 277 -20.49 2.04 -15.01
N ALA A 278 -19.53 2.25 -14.12
CA ALA A 278 -19.79 2.42 -12.70
C ALA A 278 -20.71 3.62 -12.44
N SER A 279 -21.74 3.39 -11.63
CA SER A 279 -22.63 4.45 -11.14
C SER A 279 -21.90 5.35 -10.14
N ASP A 280 -22.53 6.46 -9.78
CA ASP A 280 -22.01 7.32 -8.70
C ASP A 280 -21.99 6.59 -7.35
N THR A 281 -22.91 5.65 -7.14
CA THR A 281 -22.90 4.78 -5.96
C THR A 281 -21.70 3.83 -5.97
N ASP A 282 -21.36 3.22 -7.11
CA ASP A 282 -20.19 2.35 -7.22
C ASP A 282 -18.88 3.12 -6.94
N ARG A 283 -18.79 4.34 -7.48
CA ARG A 283 -17.68 5.26 -7.23
C ARG A 283 -17.58 5.67 -5.78
N ALA A 284 -18.72 5.97 -5.13
CA ALA A 284 -18.78 6.24 -3.70
C ALA A 284 -18.31 5.03 -2.87
N ILE A 285 -18.71 3.81 -3.23
CA ILE A 285 -18.27 2.58 -2.55
C ILE A 285 -16.75 2.40 -2.65
N ILE A 286 -16.17 2.64 -3.82
CA ILE A 286 -14.71 2.57 -4.02
C ILE A 286 -13.98 3.62 -3.15
N ALA A 287 -14.58 4.79 -2.98
CA ALA A 287 -13.97 5.92 -2.28
C ALA A 287 -14.30 6.04 -0.78
N GLY A 288 -15.24 5.26 -0.24
CA GLY A 288 -15.77 5.49 1.11
C GLY A 288 -14.71 5.50 2.22
N HIS A 289 -13.75 4.57 2.18
CA HIS A 289 -12.69 4.48 3.17
C HIS A 289 -11.73 5.69 3.19
N TYR A 290 -11.67 6.50 2.12
CA TYR A 290 -10.87 7.72 2.12
C TYR A 290 -11.48 8.84 2.98
N VAL A 291 -12.78 8.73 3.31
CA VAL A 291 -13.50 9.80 3.97
C VAL A 291 -13.86 9.51 5.43
N PHE A 292 -13.52 8.32 5.96
CA PHE A 292 -13.80 7.95 7.35
C PHE A 292 -13.15 8.89 8.38
N GLY A 293 -11.96 9.43 8.07
CA GLY A 293 -11.24 10.37 8.95
C GLY A 293 -11.80 11.80 8.97
N THR A 294 -12.81 12.13 8.16
CA THR A 294 -13.36 13.49 8.14
C THR A 294 -14.38 13.71 9.25
N GLU A 295 -14.54 14.97 9.68
CA GLU A 295 -15.55 15.33 10.69
C GLU A 295 -16.98 14.98 10.27
N ARG A 296 -17.30 15.21 8.98
CA ARG A 296 -18.62 14.89 8.41
C ARG A 296 -18.91 13.39 8.49
N CYS A 297 -17.93 12.53 8.17
CA CYS A 297 -18.13 11.09 8.27
C CYS A 297 -18.13 10.59 9.72
N ARG A 298 -17.30 11.15 10.60
CA ARG A 298 -17.32 10.84 12.04
C ARG A 298 -18.68 11.15 12.67
N ALA A 299 -19.31 12.25 12.29
CA ALA A 299 -20.67 12.56 12.74
C ALA A 299 -21.69 11.50 12.28
N ILE A 300 -21.53 10.97 11.07
CA ILE A 300 -22.38 9.88 10.55
C ILE A 300 -22.10 8.57 11.31
N LYS A 301 -20.84 8.19 11.52
CA LYS A 301 -20.45 7.01 12.32
C LYS A 301 -21.01 7.09 13.74
N ASN A 302 -20.97 8.25 14.40
CA ASN A 302 -21.51 8.43 15.75
C ASN A 302 -23.02 8.15 15.84
N VAL A 303 -23.80 8.54 14.81
CA VAL A 303 -25.23 8.23 14.75
C VAL A 303 -25.45 6.72 14.57
N ALA A 304 -24.69 6.10 13.67
CA ALA A 304 -24.76 4.65 13.44
C ALA A 304 -24.37 3.86 14.69
N GLU A 305 -23.27 4.22 15.37
CA GLU A 305 -22.83 3.61 16.63
C GLU A 305 -23.92 3.72 17.71
N SER A 306 -24.53 4.90 17.87
CA SER A 306 -25.63 5.07 18.84
C SER A 306 -26.82 4.16 18.54
N ALA A 307 -27.10 3.90 17.26
CA ALA A 307 -28.18 3.01 16.84
C ALA A 307 -27.80 1.53 17.00
N CYS A 308 -26.56 1.12 16.70
CA CYS A 308 -26.03 -0.22 17.01
C CYS A 308 -26.09 -0.51 18.51
N HIS A 309 -25.64 0.42 19.36
CA HIS A 309 -25.67 0.24 20.82
C HIS A 309 -27.09 0.00 21.36
N LYS A 310 -28.14 0.57 20.76
CA LYS A 310 -29.54 0.31 21.15
C LYS A 310 -29.99 -1.12 20.85
N ARG A 311 -29.33 -1.81 19.91
CA ARG A 311 -29.53 -3.23 19.59
C ARG A 311 -28.56 -4.15 20.35
N GLY A 312 -27.64 -3.60 21.15
CA GLY A 312 -26.61 -4.38 21.83
C GLY A 312 -25.43 -4.78 20.93
N GLU A 313 -25.21 -4.05 19.83
CA GLU A 313 -24.14 -4.29 18.86
C GLU A 313 -23.12 -3.14 18.89
N SER A 314 -21.89 -3.39 18.45
CA SER A 314 -20.87 -2.36 18.19
C SER A 314 -20.67 -2.16 16.69
N LEU A 315 -20.71 -0.91 16.22
CA LEU A 315 -20.44 -0.63 14.81
C LEU A 315 -19.02 -1.05 14.43
N ASP A 316 -18.02 -0.69 15.24
CA ASP A 316 -16.62 -1.04 14.96
C ASP A 316 -16.41 -2.57 14.90
N GLU A 317 -17.06 -3.37 15.74
CA GLU A 317 -16.97 -4.84 15.67
C GLU A 317 -17.59 -5.40 14.38
N LEU A 318 -18.71 -4.83 13.92
CA LEU A 318 -19.36 -5.21 12.66
C LEU A 318 -18.47 -4.89 11.45
N LEU A 319 -17.85 -3.70 11.44
CA LEU A 319 -16.93 -3.27 10.39
C LEU A 319 -15.65 -4.12 10.40
N GLN A 320 -15.05 -4.32 11.58
CA GLN A 320 -13.87 -5.17 11.76
C GLN A 320 -14.12 -6.58 11.24
N SER A 321 -15.26 -7.18 11.58
CA SER A 321 -15.62 -8.53 11.12
C SER A 321 -15.66 -8.65 9.59
N ALA A 322 -16.07 -7.60 8.87
CA ALA A 322 -16.08 -7.60 7.41
C ALA A 322 -14.68 -7.54 6.80
N VAL A 323 -13.79 -6.77 7.42
CA VAL A 323 -12.38 -6.69 7.01
C VAL A 323 -11.66 -8.00 7.33
N GLU A 324 -11.89 -8.59 8.50
CA GLU A 324 -11.31 -9.88 8.92
C GLU A 324 -11.64 -11.01 7.94
N ARG A 325 -12.90 -11.14 7.51
CA ARG A 325 -13.30 -12.12 6.48
C ARG A 325 -12.53 -11.93 5.17
N SER A 326 -12.24 -10.69 4.80
CA SER A 326 -11.47 -10.39 3.59
C SER A 326 -10.01 -10.77 3.77
N ILE A 327 -9.42 -10.50 4.94
CA ILE A 327 -8.04 -10.88 5.30
C ILE A 327 -7.88 -12.41 5.34
N GLU A 328 -8.83 -13.13 5.94
CA GLU A 328 -8.77 -14.58 6.13
C GLU A 328 -8.54 -15.33 4.82
N ARG A 329 -9.20 -14.91 3.74
CA ARG A 329 -9.00 -15.48 2.40
C ARG A 329 -7.52 -15.49 1.98
N TYR A 330 -6.82 -14.37 2.21
CA TYR A 330 -5.41 -14.23 1.86
C TYR A 330 -4.52 -15.02 2.81
N VAL A 331 -4.82 -15.02 4.11
CA VAL A 331 -4.07 -15.78 5.11
C VAL A 331 -4.11 -17.27 4.76
N LEU A 332 -5.29 -17.82 4.50
CA LEU A 332 -5.46 -19.24 4.17
C LEU A 332 -4.80 -19.59 2.83
N ALA A 333 -5.03 -18.78 1.79
CA ALA A 333 -4.52 -19.08 0.46
C ALA A 333 -3.00 -18.88 0.29
N PHE A 334 -2.39 -17.96 1.07
CA PHE A 334 -0.96 -17.65 1.00
C PHE A 334 -0.12 -18.47 2.00
N ALA A 335 -0.76 -19.10 3.00
CA ALA A 335 -0.13 -20.06 3.90
C ALA A 335 -0.09 -21.50 3.35
N ALA A 336 -0.96 -21.82 2.38
CA ALA A 336 -1.07 -23.14 1.75
C ALA A 336 -0.04 -23.39 0.63
#